data_AF-A0A3S1Q565-F1
#
_entry.id   AF-A0A3S1Q565-F1
#
_cell.length_a   1.000
_cell.length_b   1.000
_cell.length_c   1.000
_cell.angle_alpha   90.00
_cell.angle_beta   90.00
_cell.angle_gamma   90.00
#
_symmetry.space_group_name_H-M   'P 1'
#
loop_
_entity.id
_entity.type
_entity.pdbx_description
1 polymer ?
#
loop_
_entity_poly.entity_id
_entity_poly.type
_entity_poly.pdbx_seq_one_letter_code
_entity_poly.pdbx_strand_id
1 'polypeptide(L)' 'AVQARTLIIAGACDPLFGEAHQQALQSALAGAVFVRAESCGHNPHWEDPALVAKTIVEAFEV' A
#
# COMPACT_ATOMS: atom_id res chain seq x y z
N ALA A 1 -14.31 13.89 4.02
CA ALA A 1 -13.55 12.63 4.17
C ALA A 1 -13.41 11.99 2.79
N VAL A 2 -12.33 11.24 2.53
CA VAL A 2 -12.21 10.45 1.28
C VAL A 2 -13.31 9.39 1.29
N GLN A 3 -14.05 9.25 0.20
CA GLN A 3 -15.16 8.29 0.07
C GLN A 3 -14.91 7.24 -1.02
N ALA A 4 -13.89 7.44 -1.86
CA ALA A 4 -13.51 6.48 -2.87
C ALA A 4 -12.88 5.24 -2.23
N ARG A 5 -13.15 4.06 -2.82
CA ARG A 5 -12.43 2.82 -2.47
C ARG A 5 -10.93 3.08 -2.64
N THR A 6 -10.16 2.76 -1.62
CA THR A 6 -8.75 3.14 -1.53
C THR A 6 -7.92 1.90 -1.22
N LEU A 7 -6.79 1.76 -1.92
CA LEU A 7 -5.77 0.75 -1.67
C LEU A 7 -4.47 1.48 -1.31
N ILE A 8 -3.81 1.03 -0.25
CA ILE A 8 -2.48 1.48 0.16
C ILE A 8 -1.53 0.28 0.02
N ILE A 9 -0.46 0.45 -0.76
CA ILE A 9 0.65 -0.50 -0.85
C ILE A 9 1.89 0.18 -0.31
N ALA A 10 2.52 -0.40 0.73
CA ALA A 10 3.74 0.14 1.32
C ALA A 10 4.82 -0.93 1.42
N GLY A 11 6.07 -0.58 1.14
CA GLY A 11 7.21 -1.48 1.40
C GLY A 11 7.54 -1.57 2.88
N ALA A 12 7.79 -2.77 3.37
CA ALA A 12 8.18 -2.99 4.76
C ALA A 12 9.57 -2.42 5.09
N CYS A 13 10.44 -2.31 4.08
CA CYS A 13 11.81 -1.84 4.18
C CYS A 13 12.00 -0.41 3.68
N ASP A 14 10.92 0.38 3.54
CA ASP A 14 11.00 1.75 3.04
C ASP A 14 11.83 2.64 4.00
N PRO A 15 12.99 3.16 3.56
CA PRO A 15 13.84 4.01 4.40
C PRO A 15 13.33 5.45 4.53
N LEU A 16 12.40 5.86 3.66
CA LEU A 16 11.83 7.20 3.64
C LEU A 16 10.54 7.27 4.45
N PHE A 17 9.67 6.26 4.31
CA PHE A 17 8.36 6.20 4.96
C PHE A 17 8.13 4.90 5.73
N GLY A 18 8.78 4.83 6.90
CA GLY A 18 8.64 3.72 7.84
C GLY A 18 7.27 3.61 8.51
N GLU A 19 7.15 2.67 9.46
CA GLU A 19 5.90 2.24 10.07
C GLU A 19 4.98 3.37 10.56
N ALA A 20 5.52 4.40 11.21
CA ALA A 20 4.73 5.53 11.70
C ALA A 20 3.97 6.27 10.59
N HIS A 21 4.58 6.43 9.40
CA HIS A 21 3.93 7.04 8.25
C HIS A 21 2.83 6.13 7.68
N GLN A 22 3.09 4.81 7.63
CA GLN A 22 2.13 3.82 7.17
C GLN A 22 0.89 3.78 8.07
N GLN A 23 1.09 3.79 9.39
CA GLN A 23 0.00 3.85 10.38
C GLN A 23 -0.79 5.16 10.30
N ALA A 24 -0.11 6.30 10.12
CA ALA A 24 -0.77 7.59 9.96
C ALA A 24 -1.65 7.63 8.71
N LEU A 25 -1.16 7.11 7.57
CA LEU A 25 -1.92 7.07 6.32
C LEU A 25 -3.13 6.13 6.41
N GLN A 26 -2.95 4.94 7.01
CA GLN A 26 -4.06 4.00 7.27
C GLN A 26 -5.14 4.62 8.14
N SER A 27 -4.75 5.36 9.19
CA SER A 27 -5.68 6.03 10.10
C SER A 27 -6.43 7.19 9.42
N ALA A 28 -5.77 7.91 8.50
CA ALA A 28 -6.37 9.03 7.78
C ALA A 28 -7.37 8.58 6.69
N LEU A 29 -7.20 7.37 6.15
CA LEU A 29 -8.03 6.82 5.08
C LEU A 29 -8.86 5.65 5.59
N ALA A 30 -9.83 5.98 6.45
CA ALA A 30 -10.74 5.00 7.03
C ALA A 30 -11.42 4.15 5.95
N GLY A 31 -11.25 2.82 6.05
CA GLY A 31 -11.77 1.84 5.09
C GLY A 31 -10.85 1.52 3.91
N ALA A 32 -9.64 2.09 3.86
CA ALA A 32 -8.63 1.66 2.88
C ALA A 32 -8.20 0.21 3.12
N VAL A 33 -8.00 -0.53 2.03
CA VAL A 33 -7.28 -1.81 2.07
C VAL A 33 -5.80 -1.51 2.18
N PHE A 34 -5.10 -2.14 3.12
CA PHE A 34 -3.66 -1.98 3.30
C PHE A 34 -2.92 -3.28 2.99
N VAL A 35 -1.92 -3.19 2.12
CA VAL A 35 -1.01 -4.28 1.79
C VAL A 35 0.42 -3.84 2.05
N ARG A 36 1.12 -4.65 2.84
CA ARG A 36 2.52 -4.44 3.18
C ARG A 36 3.39 -5.40 2.37
N ALA A 37 4.24 -4.86 1.51
CA ALA A 37 5.17 -5.61 0.69
C ALA A 37 6.43 -5.91 1.52
N GLU A 38 6.44 -7.08 2.16
CA GLU A 38 7.43 -7.45 3.19
C GLU A 38 8.89 -7.45 2.72
N SER A 39 9.14 -7.60 1.42
CA SER A 39 10.49 -7.61 0.84
C SER A 39 10.85 -6.37 0.03
N CYS A 40 9.98 -5.34 0.00
CA CYS A 40 10.20 -4.13 -0.78
C CYS A 40 10.60 -2.93 0.09
N GLY A 41 11.43 -2.05 -0.49
CA GLY A 41 11.75 -0.72 0.01
C GLY A 41 10.75 0.34 -0.45
N HIS A 42 11.25 1.48 -0.91
CA HIS A 42 10.41 2.64 -1.22
C HIS A 42 9.54 2.46 -2.47
N ASN A 43 9.94 1.60 -3.40
CA ASN A 43 9.28 1.50 -4.71
C ASN A 43 8.78 0.07 -4.97
N PRO A 44 7.76 -0.43 -4.23
CA PRO A 44 7.22 -1.78 -4.45
C PRO A 44 6.79 -2.04 -5.90
N HIS A 45 6.32 -1.01 -6.61
CA HIS A 45 5.89 -1.12 -8.01
C HIS A 45 7.05 -1.43 -8.99
N TRP A 46 8.29 -1.13 -8.60
CA TRP A 46 9.50 -1.46 -9.37
C TRP A 46 10.18 -2.74 -8.83
N GLU A 47 10.16 -2.93 -7.52
CA GLU A 47 10.85 -4.02 -6.83
C GLU A 47 10.10 -5.36 -6.94
N ASP A 48 8.76 -5.34 -6.85
CA ASP A 48 7.88 -6.48 -7.09
C ASP A 48 6.64 -6.04 -7.91
N PRO A 49 6.81 -5.83 -9.23
CA PRO A 49 5.72 -5.38 -10.09
C PRO A 49 4.57 -6.39 -10.15
N ALA A 50 4.85 -7.69 -9.98
CA ALA A 50 3.83 -8.74 -10.01
C ALA A 50 2.91 -8.65 -8.78
N LEU A 51 3.47 -8.47 -7.58
CA LEU A 51 2.71 -8.24 -6.36
C LEU A 51 1.85 -6.98 -6.48
N VAL A 52 2.41 -5.88 -6.96
CA VAL A 52 1.66 -4.62 -7.10
C VAL A 52 0.52 -4.75 -8.10
N ALA A 53 0.78 -5.30 -9.29
CA ALA A 53 -0.25 -5.52 -10.30
C ALA A 53 -1.38 -6.41 -9.78
N LYS A 54 -1.04 -7.54 -9.15
CA LYS A 54 -2.01 -8.46 -8.54
C LYS A 54 -2.85 -7.75 -7.47
N THR A 55 -2.21 -6.98 -6.60
CA THR A 55 -2.89 -6.27 -5.51
C THR A 55 -3.89 -5.24 -6.04
N ILE A 56 -3.54 -4.52 -7.12
CA ILE A 56 -4.45 -3.57 -7.77
C ILE A 56 -5.66 -4.29 -8.36
N VAL A 57 -5.43 -5.40 -9.08
CA VAL A 57 -6.49 -6.23 -9.66
C VAL A 57 -7.44 -6.72 -8.56
N GLU A 58 -6.92 -7.38 -7.51
CA GLU A 58 -7.73 -7.91 -6.40
C GLU A 58 -8.49 -6.81 -5.64
N ALA A 59 -7.90 -5.61 -5.54
CA ALA A 59 -8.51 -4.51 -4.81
C ALA A 59 -9.56 -3.73 -5.61
N PHE A 60 -9.69 -3.90 -6.92
CA PHE A 60 -10.57 -3.07 -7.73
C PHE A 60 -11.40 -3.80 -8.78
N GLU A 61 -11.09 -5.06 -9.10
CA GLU A 61 -12.01 -5.87 -9.89
C GLU A 61 -13.27 -6.23 -9.08
N VAL A 62 -14.38 -6.33 -9.81
CA VAL A 62 -15.75 -6.64 -9.33
C VAL A 62 -16.14 -8.02 -9.83
#